data_AF-A0A4R7ZQS5-F1
#
_entry.id   AF-A0A4R7ZQS5-F1
#
_cell.length_a   1.000
_cell.length_b   1.000
_cell.length_c   1.000
_cell.angle_alpha   90.00
_cell.angle_beta   90.00
_cell.angle_gamma   90.00
#
_symmetry.space_group_name_H-M   'P 1'
#
loop_
_entity.id
_entity.type
_entity.pdbx_description
1 polymer ?
#
loop_
_entity_poly.entity_id
_entity_poly.type
_entity_poly.pdbx_seq_one_letter_code
_entity_poly.pdbx_strand_id
1 'polypeptide(L)'
;MSLRSRIRDLRTSADVANNEHQVRVRAGQLSELSDRLAVPAQEFPALMVGLTEVSQLNVEIPPSLEQEAGQVADRLRSIAAELPEMAIDANLDFARAQVRNAGKFAADVRAFVADSWRRHVTQAPPPIDRDLVDALAEGGVDVESIRATLEHAQGQLLAITNRTIPLKGDVEKFRAAFESVRACGDQIGNVVDPDIAEGIVGAQDAAGVPLAWFTPGRVEALSELGIVDRFRVRLQ
;
A
#
# COMPACT_ATOMS: atom_id res chain seq x y z
N MET A 1 59.99 44.40 19.31
CA MET A 1 58.72 43.79 19.73
C MET A 1 58.82 43.40 21.20
N SER A 2 57.80 43.69 22.01
CA SER A 2 57.80 43.31 23.43
C SER A 2 57.10 41.95 23.64
N LEU A 3 57.47 41.25 24.71
CA LEU A 3 56.87 39.97 25.11
C LEU A 3 55.34 40.06 25.26
N ARG A 4 54.83 41.24 25.64
CA ARG A 4 53.40 41.54 25.70
C ARG A 4 52.69 41.56 24.35
N SER A 5 53.37 41.98 23.26
CA SER A 5 52.73 41.94 21.92
C SER A 5 52.62 40.50 21.43
N ARG A 6 53.66 39.68 21.58
CA ARG A 6 53.62 38.25 21.24
C ARG A 6 52.54 37.46 21.99
N ILE A 7 52.33 37.75 23.28
CA ILE A 7 51.25 37.10 24.05
C ILE A 7 49.86 37.52 23.53
N ARG A 8 49.71 38.78 23.10
CA ARG A 8 48.45 39.26 22.52
C ARG A 8 48.21 38.61 21.15
N ASP A 9 49.22 38.55 20.30
CA ASP A 9 49.13 37.93 18.97
C ASP A 9 48.82 36.43 19.08
N LEU A 10 49.47 35.71 20.02
CA LEU A 10 49.19 34.30 20.31
C LEU A 10 47.76 34.07 20.81
N ARG A 11 47.23 34.96 21.66
CA ARG A 11 45.83 34.88 22.12
C ARG A 11 44.86 35.08 20.97
N THR A 12 45.08 36.11 20.13
CA THR A 12 44.22 36.35 18.96
C THR A 12 44.28 35.19 17.96
N SER A 13 45.46 34.59 17.72
CA SER A 13 45.57 33.41 16.87
C SER A 13 44.88 32.17 17.46
N ALA A 14 44.95 31.98 18.78
CA ALA A 14 44.25 30.89 19.46
C ALA A 14 42.72 31.06 19.39
N ASP A 15 42.22 32.28 19.55
CA ASP A 15 40.79 32.59 19.41
C ASP A 15 40.29 32.34 17.98
N VAL A 16 41.07 32.73 16.96
CA VAL A 16 40.75 32.45 15.55
C VAL A 16 40.73 30.95 15.25
N ALA A 17 41.72 30.20 15.71
CA ALA A 17 41.79 28.75 15.51
C ALA A 17 40.64 28.01 16.23
N ASN A 18 40.27 28.48 17.43
CA ASN A 18 39.13 27.95 18.17
C ASN A 18 37.81 28.22 17.42
N ASN A 19 37.63 29.44 16.88
CA ASN A 19 36.47 29.77 16.07
C ASN A 19 36.40 28.92 14.79
N GLU A 20 37.51 28.69 14.11
CA GLU A 20 37.56 27.84 12.91
C GLU A 20 37.17 26.39 13.23
N HIS A 21 37.67 25.84 14.34
CA HIS A 21 37.29 24.50 14.79
C HIS A 21 35.80 24.42 15.12
N GLN A 22 35.25 25.41 15.84
CA GLN A 22 33.83 25.50 16.16
C GLN A 22 32.95 25.54 14.89
N VAL A 23 33.34 26.35 13.90
CA VAL A 23 32.64 26.42 12.60
C VAL A 23 32.64 25.07 11.89
N ARG A 24 33.78 24.37 11.82
CA ARG A 24 33.86 23.05 11.18
C ARG A 24 32.99 22.01 11.88
N VAL A 25 33.04 21.96 13.21
CA VAL A 25 32.20 21.03 13.99
C VAL A 25 30.73 21.34 13.75
N ARG A 26 30.31 22.61 13.78
CA ARG A 26 28.92 23.00 13.54
C ARG A 26 28.45 22.69 12.12
N ALA A 27 29.28 22.96 11.11
CA ALA A 27 28.95 22.60 9.73
C ALA A 27 28.72 21.09 9.57
N GLY A 28 29.55 20.26 10.21
CA GLY A 28 29.35 18.81 10.25
C GLY A 28 28.04 18.40 10.93
N GLN A 29 27.69 19.02 12.06
CA GLN A 29 26.44 18.75 12.77
C GLN A 29 25.19 19.17 11.99
N LEU A 30 25.26 20.29 11.26
CA LEU A 30 24.19 20.76 10.38
C LEU A 30 24.02 19.83 9.17
N SER A 31 25.12 19.39 8.56
CA SER A 31 25.08 18.40 7.47
C SER A 31 24.40 17.10 7.93
N GLU A 32 24.82 16.55 9.07
CA GLU A 32 24.23 15.33 9.64
C GLU A 32 22.73 15.51 9.94
N LEU A 33 22.33 16.67 10.45
CA LEU A 33 20.92 16.98 10.72
C LEU A 33 20.13 17.12 9.42
N SER A 34 20.69 17.74 8.39
CA SER A 34 20.09 17.87 7.07
C SER A 34 19.83 16.51 6.44
N ASP A 35 20.81 15.61 6.47
CA ASP A 35 20.68 14.24 5.96
C ASP A 35 19.58 13.47 6.71
N ARG A 36 19.52 13.61 8.04
CA ARG A 36 18.49 12.99 8.88
C ARG A 36 17.10 13.57 8.67
N LEU A 37 17.00 14.84 8.29
CA LEU A 37 15.75 15.53 7.99
C LEU A 37 15.21 15.12 6.62
N ALA A 38 16.10 14.88 5.65
CA ALA A 38 15.73 14.57 4.28
C ALA A 38 14.86 13.31 4.18
N VAL A 39 15.21 12.25 4.91
CA VAL A 39 14.48 10.96 4.89
C VAL A 39 13.00 11.12 5.29
N PRO A 40 12.66 11.57 6.51
CA PRO A 40 11.26 11.75 6.90
C PRO A 40 10.56 12.79 6.04
N ALA A 41 11.24 13.86 5.61
CA ALA A 41 10.63 14.89 4.76
C ALA A 41 10.23 14.38 3.37
N GLN A 42 11.04 13.48 2.76
CA GLN A 42 10.73 12.87 1.46
C GLN A 42 9.63 11.82 1.57
N GLU A 43 9.58 11.10 2.68
CA GLU A 43 8.64 10.00 2.87
C GLU A 43 7.25 10.48 3.31
N PHE A 44 7.17 11.53 4.12
CA PHE A 44 5.93 12.01 4.71
C PHE A 44 4.79 12.26 3.70
N PRO A 45 5.03 12.83 2.51
CA PRO A 45 3.98 13.00 1.51
C PRO A 45 3.36 11.68 1.06
N ALA A 46 4.16 10.63 0.84
CA ALA A 46 3.66 9.29 0.54
C ALA A 46 2.92 8.69 1.74
N LEU A 47 3.43 8.96 2.95
CA LEU A 47 2.78 8.86 4.26
C LEU A 47 1.30 9.22 4.23
N MET A 48 1.08 10.50 3.91
CA MET A 48 -0.23 11.13 3.94
C MET A 48 -1.16 10.59 2.86
N VAL A 49 -0.64 10.34 1.65
CA VAL A 49 -1.42 9.69 0.59
C VAL A 49 -1.90 8.31 1.06
N GLY A 50 -1.00 7.51 1.62
CA GLY A 50 -1.36 6.18 2.12
C GLY A 50 -2.38 6.23 3.26
N LEU A 51 -2.27 7.22 4.16
CA LEU A 51 -3.25 7.43 5.23
C LEU A 51 -4.63 7.82 4.69
N THR A 52 -4.69 8.71 3.71
CA THR A 52 -5.94 9.11 3.03
C THR A 52 -6.57 7.96 2.24
N GLU A 53 -5.77 7.05 1.68
CA GLU A 53 -6.31 5.85 1.05
C GLU A 53 -6.90 4.91 2.10
N VAL A 54 -6.18 4.65 3.20
CA VAL A 54 -6.67 3.78 4.28
C VAL A 54 -7.93 4.34 4.94
N SER A 55 -8.13 5.66 5.01
CA SER A 55 -9.36 6.24 5.56
C SER A 55 -10.61 5.85 4.77
N GLN A 56 -10.47 5.54 3.48
CA GLN A 56 -11.56 5.05 2.64
C GLN A 56 -11.97 3.61 2.96
N LEU A 57 -11.17 2.87 3.75
CA LEU A 57 -11.38 1.46 4.09
C LEU A 57 -12.29 1.25 5.31
N ASN A 58 -12.98 2.29 5.79
CA ASN A 58 -13.77 2.28 7.05
C ASN A 58 -12.93 1.83 8.26
N VAL A 59 -11.62 2.07 8.23
CA VAL A 59 -10.73 1.84 9.38
C VAL A 59 -10.86 3.02 10.32
N GLU A 60 -10.97 2.75 11.62
CA GLU A 60 -10.98 3.81 12.64
C GLU A 60 -9.57 4.44 12.71
N ILE A 61 -9.43 5.60 12.08
CA ILE A 61 -8.22 6.41 12.18
C ILE A 61 -8.36 7.30 13.42
N PRO A 62 -7.39 7.28 14.34
CA PRO A 62 -7.40 8.20 15.47
C PRO A 62 -7.44 9.65 14.94
N PRO A 63 -8.41 10.48 15.38
CA PRO A 63 -8.53 11.86 14.87
C PRO A 63 -7.29 12.71 15.19
N SER A 64 -6.53 12.33 16.23
CA SER A 64 -5.25 12.94 16.54
C SER A 64 -4.17 12.65 15.50
N LEU A 65 -4.24 11.54 14.78
CA LEU A 65 -3.19 11.11 13.85
C LEU A 65 -3.05 12.04 12.64
N GLU A 66 -4.16 12.46 12.03
CA GLU A 66 -4.14 13.39 10.90
C GLU A 66 -3.65 14.78 11.32
N GLN A 67 -4.12 15.26 12.48
CA GLN A 67 -3.72 16.54 13.03
C GLN A 67 -2.23 16.54 13.41
N GLU A 68 -1.76 15.50 14.08
CA GLU A 68 -0.35 15.32 14.43
C GLU A 68 0.53 15.20 13.19
N ALA A 69 0.06 14.50 12.15
CA ALA A 69 0.80 14.38 10.91
C ALA A 69 0.98 15.74 10.22
N GLY A 70 -0.08 16.55 10.13
CA GLY A 70 0.01 17.93 9.63
C GLY A 70 1.02 18.76 10.43
N GLN A 71 0.95 18.71 11.76
CA GLN A 71 1.90 19.42 12.63
C GLN A 71 3.35 18.96 12.45
N VAL A 72 3.58 17.65 12.31
CA VAL A 72 4.93 17.10 12.10
C VAL A 72 5.48 17.52 10.73
N ALA A 73 4.66 17.50 9.68
CA ALA A 73 5.06 17.95 8.35
C ALA A 73 5.45 19.44 8.34
N ASP A 74 4.66 20.29 9.00
CA ASP A 74 4.95 21.72 9.09
C ASP A 74 6.19 22.00 9.94
N ARG A 75 6.39 21.26 11.03
CA ARG A 75 7.62 21.34 11.84
C ARG A 75 8.85 20.92 11.04
N LEU A 76 8.79 19.82 10.30
CA LEU A 76 9.89 19.38 9.42
C LEU A 76 10.22 20.44 8.36
N ARG A 77 9.20 21.09 7.79
CA ARG A 77 9.38 22.16 6.80
C ARG A 77 10.00 23.42 7.43
N SER A 78 9.57 23.81 8.62
CA SER A 78 10.16 24.94 9.36
C SER A 78 11.62 24.66 9.72
N ILE A 79 11.95 23.47 10.24
CA ILE A 79 13.35 23.08 10.50
C ILE A 79 14.17 23.13 9.20
N ALA A 80 13.63 22.62 8.08
CA ALA A 80 14.33 22.65 6.79
C ALA A 80 14.63 24.07 6.31
N ALA A 81 13.70 25.01 6.53
CA ALA A 81 13.84 26.41 6.16
C ALA A 81 14.80 27.18 7.09
N GLU A 82 14.82 26.84 8.38
CA GLU A 82 15.65 27.52 9.38
C GLU A 82 17.08 26.98 9.42
N LEU A 83 17.32 25.73 8.98
CA LEU A 83 18.63 25.06 9.04
C LEU A 83 19.78 25.87 8.39
N PRO A 84 19.61 26.51 7.22
CA PRO A 84 20.66 27.31 6.58
C PRO A 84 20.98 28.61 7.33
N GLU A 85 20.04 29.11 8.15
CA GLU A 85 20.16 30.38 8.88
C GLU A 85 20.50 30.17 10.37
N MET A 86 20.57 28.93 10.84
CA MET A 86 20.89 28.62 12.24
C MET A 86 22.29 29.14 12.61
N ALA A 87 22.33 30.06 13.57
CA ALA A 87 23.57 30.55 14.16
C ALA A 87 24.38 29.43 14.83
N ILE A 88 25.70 29.63 14.96
CA ILE A 88 26.65 28.71 15.62
C ILE A 88 26.22 28.39 17.07
N ASP A 89 25.51 29.32 17.71
CA ASP A 89 25.05 29.22 19.10
C ASP A 89 23.61 28.67 19.23
N ALA A 90 22.95 28.35 18.12
CA ALA A 90 21.59 27.86 18.13
C ALA A 90 21.48 26.46 18.79
N ASN A 91 20.32 26.19 19.40
CA ASN A 91 20.06 24.93 20.08
C ASN A 91 19.80 23.78 19.08
N LEU A 92 20.87 23.26 18.49
CA LEU A 92 20.89 22.11 17.59
C LEU A 92 20.32 20.84 18.23
N ASP A 93 20.39 20.70 19.55
CA ASP A 93 19.88 19.53 20.26
C ASP A 93 18.35 19.48 20.23
N PHE A 94 17.70 20.64 20.29
CA PHE A 94 16.25 20.74 20.10
C PHE A 94 15.83 20.31 18.68
N ALA A 95 16.51 20.82 17.65
CA ALA A 95 16.22 20.45 16.25
C ALA A 95 16.46 18.94 16.01
N ARG A 96 17.56 18.38 16.56
CA ARG A 96 17.83 16.93 16.53
C ARG A 96 16.74 16.11 17.20
N ALA A 97 16.26 16.54 18.37
CA ALA A 97 15.17 15.88 19.07
C ALA A 97 13.87 15.91 18.24
N GLN A 98 13.56 17.04 17.61
CA GLN A 98 12.40 17.16 16.73
C GLN A 98 12.49 16.24 15.50
N VAL A 99 13.62 16.23 14.79
CA VAL A 99 13.82 15.33 13.63
C VAL A 99 13.73 13.86 14.05
N ARG A 100 14.29 13.49 15.21
CA ARG A 100 14.16 12.13 15.74
C ARG A 100 12.72 11.75 16.06
N ASN A 101 11.97 12.66 16.68
CA ASN A 101 10.56 12.42 17.01
C ASN A 101 9.70 12.32 15.76
N ALA A 102 9.95 13.18 14.76
CA ALA A 102 9.29 13.11 13.46
C ALA A 102 9.58 11.79 12.73
N GLY A 103 10.82 11.30 12.79
CA GLY A 103 11.20 10.00 12.23
C GLY A 103 10.49 8.82 12.92
N LYS A 104 10.33 8.87 14.25
CA LYS A 104 9.52 7.87 14.99
C LYS A 104 8.06 7.92 14.57
N PHE A 105 7.47 9.12 14.55
CA PHE A 105 6.08 9.31 14.14
C PHE A 105 5.85 8.81 12.70
N ALA A 106 6.75 9.11 11.76
CA ALA A 106 6.67 8.60 10.39
C ALA A 106 6.73 7.06 10.35
N ALA A 107 7.55 6.43 11.19
CA ALA A 107 7.59 4.97 11.29
C ALA A 107 6.29 4.38 11.86
N ASP A 108 5.68 5.03 12.85
CA ASP A 108 4.42 4.62 13.46
C ASP A 108 3.26 4.74 12.45
N VAL A 109 3.18 5.87 11.72
CA VAL A 109 2.21 6.06 10.62
C VAL A 109 2.42 5.02 9.53
N ARG A 110 3.67 4.76 9.13
CA ARG A 110 3.98 3.73 8.13
C ARG A 110 3.48 2.36 8.58
N ALA A 111 3.74 1.98 9.83
CA ALA A 111 3.29 0.71 10.37
C ALA A 111 1.77 0.61 10.37
N PHE A 112 1.07 1.66 10.82
CA PHE A 112 -0.39 1.72 10.81
C PHE A 112 -0.98 1.57 9.40
N VAL A 113 -0.47 2.34 8.44
CA VAL A 113 -0.94 2.32 7.05
C VAL A 113 -0.67 0.95 6.43
N ALA A 114 0.54 0.42 6.58
CA ALA A 114 0.91 -0.88 6.01
C ALA A 114 0.09 -2.05 6.58
N ASP A 115 -0.16 -2.03 7.89
CA ASP A 115 -0.96 -3.06 8.56
C ASP A 115 -2.44 -3.00 8.14
N SER A 116 -3.01 -1.79 8.10
CA SER A 116 -4.39 -1.57 7.65
C SER A 116 -4.58 -1.97 6.19
N TRP A 117 -3.64 -1.57 5.34
CA TRP A 117 -3.62 -1.93 3.93
C TRP A 117 -3.50 -3.44 3.73
N ARG A 118 -2.55 -4.09 4.42
CA ARG A 118 -2.35 -5.54 4.36
C ARG A 118 -3.63 -6.29 4.71
N ARG A 119 -4.30 -5.94 5.82
CA ARG A 119 -5.56 -6.58 6.20
C ARG A 119 -6.62 -6.50 5.11
N HIS A 120 -6.69 -5.37 4.40
CA HIS A 120 -7.65 -5.19 3.31
C HIS A 120 -7.31 -6.05 2.09
N VAL A 121 -6.06 -6.02 1.62
CA VAL A 121 -5.66 -6.75 0.40
C VAL A 121 -5.48 -8.25 0.58
N THR A 122 -5.38 -8.74 1.82
CA THR A 122 -5.35 -10.20 2.11
C THR A 122 -6.71 -10.87 2.02
N GLN A 123 -7.79 -10.12 1.75
CA GLN A 123 -9.10 -10.71 1.50
C GLN A 123 -9.01 -11.62 0.27
N ALA A 124 -9.45 -12.87 0.42
CA ALA A 124 -9.45 -13.81 -0.69
C ALA A 124 -10.37 -13.27 -1.81
N PRO A 125 -9.90 -13.23 -3.06
CA PRO A 125 -10.78 -12.89 -4.18
C PRO A 125 -11.95 -13.88 -4.23
N PRO A 126 -13.08 -13.49 -4.84
CA PRO A 126 -14.19 -14.40 -5.07
C PRO A 126 -13.66 -15.66 -5.77
N PRO A 127 -14.09 -16.87 -5.37
CA PRO A 127 -13.66 -18.08 -6.04
C PRO A 127 -14.12 -18.03 -7.48
N ILE A 128 -13.17 -18.09 -8.42
CA ILE A 128 -13.47 -18.36 -9.83
C ILE A 128 -12.63 -19.55 -10.24
N ASP A 129 -13.32 -20.59 -10.68
CA ASP A 129 -12.68 -21.77 -11.24
C ASP A 129 -12.17 -21.42 -12.65
N ARG A 130 -10.88 -21.12 -12.77
CA ARG A 130 -10.24 -20.85 -14.07
C ARG A 130 -10.32 -22.04 -15.00
N ASP A 131 -10.22 -23.24 -14.45
CA ASP A 131 -10.29 -24.44 -15.24
C ASP A 131 -11.71 -24.66 -15.80
N LEU A 132 -12.74 -24.16 -15.12
CA LEU A 132 -14.10 -24.13 -15.66
C LEU A 132 -14.19 -23.19 -16.88
N VAL A 133 -13.52 -22.03 -16.85
CA VAL A 133 -13.44 -21.13 -18.01
C VAL A 133 -12.75 -21.84 -19.17
N ASP A 134 -11.66 -22.55 -18.91
CA ASP A 134 -10.95 -23.31 -19.94
C ASP A 134 -11.79 -24.46 -20.50
N ALA A 135 -12.48 -25.21 -19.65
CA ALA A 135 -13.36 -26.29 -20.08
C ALA A 135 -14.56 -25.78 -20.91
N LEU A 136 -15.14 -24.63 -20.57
CA LEU A 136 -16.18 -23.99 -21.38
C LEU A 136 -15.64 -23.56 -22.75
N ALA A 137 -14.40 -23.05 -22.83
CA ALA A 137 -13.75 -22.74 -24.10
C ALA A 137 -13.53 -24.00 -24.95
N GLU A 138 -13.08 -25.10 -24.35
CA GLU A 138 -12.92 -26.40 -25.01
C GLU A 138 -14.25 -26.98 -25.51
N GLY A 139 -15.34 -26.75 -24.76
CA GLY A 139 -16.71 -27.07 -25.13
C GLY A 139 -17.31 -26.15 -26.22
N GLY A 140 -16.55 -25.17 -26.72
CA GLY A 140 -16.97 -24.29 -27.82
C GLY A 140 -17.76 -23.05 -27.40
N VAL A 141 -17.81 -22.72 -26.10
CA VAL A 141 -18.43 -21.50 -25.59
C VAL A 141 -17.46 -20.31 -25.75
N ASP A 142 -17.95 -19.18 -26.25
CA ASP A 142 -17.16 -17.96 -26.35
C ASP A 142 -16.97 -17.31 -24.97
N VAL A 143 -15.84 -17.59 -24.34
CA VAL A 143 -15.44 -17.07 -23.03
C VAL A 143 -14.22 -16.14 -23.10
N GLU A 144 -13.77 -15.77 -24.29
CA GLU A 144 -12.49 -15.05 -24.45
C GLU A 144 -12.54 -13.66 -23.80
N SER A 145 -13.70 -13.00 -23.87
CA SER A 145 -13.93 -11.72 -23.17
C SER A 145 -13.87 -11.86 -21.64
N ILE A 146 -14.35 -12.99 -21.09
CA ILE A 146 -14.29 -13.32 -19.66
C ILE A 146 -12.84 -13.59 -19.26
N ARG A 147 -12.11 -14.40 -20.04
CA ARG A 147 -10.69 -14.71 -19.81
C ARG A 147 -9.83 -13.44 -19.79
N ALA A 148 -9.95 -12.59 -20.81
CA ALA A 148 -9.20 -11.34 -20.89
C ALA A 148 -9.49 -10.40 -19.71
N THR A 149 -10.75 -10.29 -19.30
CA THR A 149 -11.16 -9.46 -18.15
C THR A 149 -10.60 -10.02 -16.85
N LEU A 150 -10.66 -11.34 -16.66
CA LEU A 150 -10.15 -12.04 -15.49
C LEU A 150 -8.63 -11.90 -15.36
N GLU A 151 -7.89 -12.10 -16.44
CA GLU A 151 -6.44 -11.88 -16.48
C GLU A 151 -6.07 -10.44 -16.16
N HIS A 152 -6.78 -9.47 -16.74
CA HIS A 152 -6.55 -8.06 -16.48
C HIS A 152 -6.80 -7.70 -15.01
N ALA A 153 -7.94 -8.11 -14.46
CA ALA A 153 -8.31 -7.84 -13.07
C ALA A 153 -7.34 -8.51 -12.08
N GLN A 154 -6.91 -9.74 -12.35
CA GLN A 154 -5.92 -10.43 -11.51
C GLN A 154 -4.52 -9.80 -11.61
N GLY A 155 -4.11 -9.35 -12.79
CA GLY A 155 -2.89 -8.57 -12.95
C GLY A 155 -2.91 -7.28 -12.13
N GLN A 156 -4.05 -6.58 -12.11
CA GLN A 156 -4.24 -5.40 -11.27
C GLN A 156 -4.20 -5.75 -9.77
N LEU A 157 -4.92 -6.78 -9.32
CA LEU A 157 -4.89 -7.22 -7.93
C LEU A 157 -3.47 -7.58 -7.50
N LEU A 158 -2.72 -8.34 -8.30
CA LEU A 158 -1.34 -8.71 -8.01
C LEU A 158 -0.43 -7.48 -7.89
N ALA A 159 -0.58 -6.50 -8.79
CA ALA A 159 0.21 -5.27 -8.76
C ALA A 159 -0.07 -4.41 -7.50
N ILE A 160 -1.31 -4.44 -7.02
CA ILE A 160 -1.79 -3.67 -5.87
C ILE A 160 -1.44 -4.37 -4.54
N THR A 161 -1.68 -5.67 -4.43
CA THR A 161 -1.44 -6.47 -3.21
C THR A 161 0.04 -6.55 -2.82
N ASN A 162 0.97 -6.43 -3.77
CA ASN A 162 2.40 -6.42 -3.49
C ASN A 162 2.91 -5.10 -2.88
N ARG A 163 2.08 -4.06 -2.79
CA ARG A 163 2.48 -2.76 -2.22
C ARG A 163 2.38 -2.76 -0.70
N THR A 164 3.38 -2.17 -0.05
CA THR A 164 3.37 -1.97 1.41
C THR A 164 2.56 -0.75 1.82
N ILE A 165 2.65 0.34 1.04
CA ILE A 165 1.90 1.58 1.25
C ILE A 165 1.08 1.85 -0.02
N PRO A 166 -0.25 2.06 0.09
CA PRO A 166 -1.09 2.34 -1.06
C PRO A 166 -0.76 3.72 -1.65
N LEU A 167 -0.81 3.80 -2.98
CA LEU A 167 -0.78 5.05 -3.73
C LEU A 167 -2.20 5.57 -3.93
N LYS A 168 -2.29 6.83 -4.35
CA LYS A 168 -3.56 7.47 -4.66
C LYS A 168 -4.39 6.64 -5.66
N GLY A 169 -5.61 6.31 -5.26
CA GLY A 169 -6.58 5.52 -6.03
C GLY A 169 -6.32 4.02 -6.02
N ASP A 170 -5.37 3.50 -5.25
CA ASP A 170 -5.15 2.06 -5.16
C ASP A 170 -6.34 1.35 -4.50
N VAL A 171 -7.01 1.98 -3.54
CA VAL A 171 -8.21 1.40 -2.91
C VAL A 171 -9.35 1.25 -3.93
N GLU A 172 -9.61 2.29 -4.73
CA GLU A 172 -10.63 2.24 -5.78
C GLU A 172 -10.29 1.19 -6.85
N LYS A 173 -9.03 1.13 -7.29
CA LYS A 173 -8.57 0.12 -8.25
C LYS A 173 -8.68 -1.29 -7.69
N PHE A 174 -8.35 -1.49 -6.41
CA PHE A 174 -8.52 -2.78 -5.75
C PHE A 174 -9.98 -3.22 -5.77
N ARG A 175 -10.90 -2.33 -5.36
CA ARG A 175 -12.35 -2.59 -5.39
C ARG A 175 -12.83 -2.88 -6.80
N ALA A 176 -12.44 -2.06 -7.78
CA ALA A 176 -12.82 -2.26 -9.17
C ALA A 176 -12.34 -3.60 -9.73
N ALA A 177 -11.09 -3.99 -9.44
CA ALA A 177 -10.55 -5.27 -9.86
C ALA A 177 -11.26 -6.44 -9.15
N PHE A 178 -11.56 -6.31 -7.86
CA PHE A 178 -12.29 -7.31 -7.08
C PHE A 178 -13.72 -7.52 -7.60
N GLU A 179 -14.43 -6.43 -7.89
CA GLU A 179 -15.75 -6.47 -8.52
C GLU A 179 -15.68 -6.98 -9.96
N SER A 180 -14.63 -6.68 -10.73
CA SER A 180 -14.45 -7.23 -12.08
C SER A 180 -14.29 -8.75 -12.05
N VAL A 181 -13.54 -9.27 -11.07
CA VAL A 181 -13.44 -10.72 -10.81
C VAL A 181 -14.84 -11.25 -10.51
N ARG A 182 -15.55 -10.69 -9.53
CA ARG A 182 -16.92 -11.11 -9.21
C ARG A 182 -17.87 -11.13 -10.42
N ALA A 183 -17.87 -10.06 -11.21
CA ALA A 183 -18.69 -9.93 -12.41
C ALA A 183 -18.34 -10.96 -13.48
N CYS A 184 -17.07 -11.37 -13.61
CA CYS A 184 -16.69 -12.50 -14.47
C CYS A 184 -17.35 -13.80 -13.99
N GLY A 185 -17.40 -14.04 -12.68
CA GLY A 185 -18.13 -15.17 -12.10
C GLY A 185 -19.61 -15.18 -12.49
N ASP A 186 -20.27 -14.02 -12.41
CA ASP A 186 -21.67 -13.86 -12.82
C ASP A 186 -21.85 -14.05 -14.34
N GLN A 187 -20.91 -13.56 -15.16
CA GLN A 187 -20.93 -13.71 -16.62
C GLN A 187 -20.79 -15.16 -17.08
N ILE A 188 -20.06 -16.00 -16.35
CA ILE A 188 -19.98 -17.45 -16.64
C ILE A 188 -21.37 -18.09 -16.61
N GLY A 189 -22.28 -17.63 -15.75
CA GLY A 189 -23.67 -18.10 -15.76
C GLY A 189 -24.47 -17.63 -16.99
N ASN A 190 -24.08 -16.54 -17.64
CA ASN A 190 -24.85 -15.98 -18.76
C ASN A 190 -24.45 -16.54 -20.14
N VAL A 191 -23.33 -17.28 -20.22
CA VAL A 191 -22.82 -17.84 -21.49
C VAL A 191 -23.34 -19.27 -21.78
N VAL A 192 -24.11 -19.83 -20.86
CA VAL A 192 -24.67 -21.19 -20.92
C VAL A 192 -26.19 -21.14 -20.73
N ASP A 193 -26.86 -22.23 -21.07
CA ASP A 193 -28.31 -22.36 -20.85
C ASP A 193 -28.67 -22.03 -19.38
N PRO A 194 -29.72 -21.23 -19.12
CA PRO A 194 -30.08 -20.80 -17.76
C PRO A 194 -30.21 -21.95 -16.76
N ASP A 195 -30.70 -23.12 -17.20
CA ASP A 195 -30.83 -24.29 -16.34
C ASP A 195 -29.47 -24.84 -15.93
N ILE A 196 -28.46 -24.78 -16.81
CA ILE A 196 -27.08 -25.23 -16.59
C ILE A 196 -26.28 -24.18 -15.79
N ALA A 197 -26.54 -22.90 -16.05
CA ALA A 197 -25.97 -21.77 -15.35
C ALA A 197 -26.24 -21.83 -13.83
N GLU A 198 -27.47 -22.15 -13.45
CA GLU A 198 -27.86 -22.30 -12.03
C GLU A 198 -26.98 -23.33 -11.32
N GLY A 199 -26.71 -24.46 -11.98
CA GLY A 199 -25.81 -25.48 -11.46
C GLY A 199 -24.37 -24.99 -11.39
N ILE A 200 -23.87 -24.33 -12.44
CA ILE A 200 -22.47 -23.86 -12.48
C ILE A 200 -22.21 -22.85 -11.35
N VAL A 201 -23.11 -21.88 -11.17
CA VAL A 201 -23.00 -20.89 -10.08
C VAL A 201 -23.13 -21.57 -8.72
N GLY A 202 -24.08 -22.50 -8.55
CA GLY A 202 -24.26 -23.25 -7.31
C GLY A 202 -23.08 -24.17 -6.97
N ALA A 203 -22.36 -24.69 -7.97
CA ALA A 203 -21.18 -25.54 -7.78
C ALA A 203 -19.95 -24.76 -7.27
N GLN A 204 -19.92 -23.44 -7.48
CA GLN A 204 -18.88 -22.57 -6.96
C GLN A 204 -19.07 -22.26 -5.45
N ASP A 205 -20.27 -22.51 -4.91
CA ASP A 205 -20.51 -22.41 -3.47
C ASP A 205 -19.93 -23.63 -2.73
N ALA A 206 -19.43 -23.42 -1.51
CA ALA A 206 -18.82 -24.47 -0.70
C ALA A 206 -19.78 -25.64 -0.38
N ALA A 207 -21.08 -25.37 -0.43
CA ALA A 207 -22.14 -26.36 -0.20
C ALA A 207 -22.36 -27.30 -1.40
N GLY A 208 -21.91 -26.93 -2.60
CA GLY A 208 -22.15 -27.67 -3.84
C GLY A 208 -23.62 -27.68 -4.30
N VAL A 209 -23.88 -28.42 -5.38
CA VAL A 209 -25.21 -28.49 -6.02
C VAL A 209 -26.03 -29.67 -5.48
N PRO A 210 -27.33 -29.51 -5.17
CA PRO A 210 -28.18 -30.62 -4.73
C PRO A 210 -28.26 -31.76 -5.76
N LEU A 211 -28.24 -33.02 -5.31
CA LEU A 211 -28.38 -34.18 -6.21
C LEU A 211 -29.64 -34.10 -7.10
N ALA A 212 -30.74 -33.56 -6.56
CA ALA A 212 -32.01 -33.40 -7.27
C ALA A 212 -31.93 -32.50 -8.52
N TRP A 213 -30.88 -31.68 -8.64
CA TRP A 213 -30.68 -30.81 -9.79
C TRP A 213 -30.15 -31.58 -11.02
N PHE A 214 -29.45 -32.72 -10.82
CA PHE A 214 -28.84 -33.53 -11.89
C PHE A 214 -29.87 -34.42 -12.60
N THR A 215 -30.69 -33.82 -13.45
CA THR A 215 -31.59 -34.56 -14.36
C THR A 215 -30.80 -35.14 -15.54
N PRO A 216 -31.29 -36.20 -16.23
CA PRO A 216 -30.58 -36.79 -17.37
C PRO A 216 -30.22 -35.77 -18.46
N GLY A 217 -31.14 -34.86 -18.79
CA GLY A 217 -30.87 -33.80 -19.79
C GLY A 217 -29.81 -32.80 -19.35
N ARG A 218 -29.72 -32.49 -18.04
CA ARG A 218 -28.67 -31.60 -17.52
C ARG A 218 -27.32 -32.30 -17.47
N VAL A 219 -27.27 -33.59 -17.14
CA VAL A 219 -26.03 -34.38 -17.17
C VAL A 219 -25.51 -34.53 -18.59
N GLU A 220 -26.40 -34.74 -19.57
CA GLU A 220 -26.03 -34.80 -20.99
C GLU A 220 -25.45 -33.46 -21.46
N ALA A 221 -26.12 -32.34 -21.18
CA ALA A 221 -25.61 -31.01 -21.51
C ALA A 221 -24.26 -30.69 -20.83
N LEU A 222 -24.09 -31.04 -19.55
CA LEU A 222 -22.79 -30.92 -18.87
C LEU A 222 -21.71 -31.81 -19.49
N SER A 223 -22.09 -32.98 -20.03
CA SER A 223 -21.18 -33.93 -20.67
C SER A 223 -20.73 -33.43 -22.04
N GLU A 224 -21.62 -32.80 -22.80
CA GLU A 224 -21.30 -32.13 -24.07
C GLU A 224 -20.32 -30.98 -23.85
N LEU A 225 -20.47 -30.26 -22.74
CA LEU A 225 -19.55 -29.20 -22.31
C LEU A 225 -18.27 -29.75 -21.64
N GLY A 226 -18.14 -31.05 -21.41
CA GLY A 226 -16.95 -31.67 -20.82
C GLY A 226 -16.70 -31.32 -19.34
N ILE A 227 -17.73 -30.90 -18.58
CA ILE A 227 -17.58 -30.36 -17.21
C ILE A 227 -18.30 -31.18 -16.12
N VAL A 228 -18.88 -32.34 -16.43
CA VAL A 228 -19.67 -33.16 -15.48
C VAL A 228 -18.92 -33.48 -14.19
N ASP A 229 -17.65 -33.84 -14.30
CA ASP A 229 -16.80 -34.30 -13.20
C ASP A 229 -16.41 -33.19 -12.22
N ARG A 230 -16.63 -31.92 -12.58
CA ARG A 230 -16.31 -30.75 -11.76
C ARG A 230 -17.34 -30.43 -10.69
N PHE A 231 -18.54 -31.00 -10.79
CA PHE A 231 -19.62 -30.67 -9.87
C PHE A 231 -19.57 -31.51 -8.60
N ARG A 232 -19.45 -30.83 -7.46
CA ARG A 232 -19.62 -31.48 -6.14
C ARG A 232 -21.10 -31.62 -5.83
N VAL A 233 -21.53 -32.86 -5.63
CA VAL A 233 -22.91 -33.21 -5.31
C VAL A 233 -23.14 -33.13 -3.82
N ARG A 234 -24.16 -32.37 -3.40
CA ARG A 234 -24.69 -32.39 -2.04
C ARG A 234 -25.75 -33.47 -1.90
N LEU A 235 -25.43 -34.52 -1.14
CA LEU A 235 -26.38 -35.52 -0.68
C LEU A 235 -27.13 -34.93 0.52
N GLN A 236 -28.44 -34.72 0.37
CA GLN A 236 -29.33 -34.43 1.50
C GLN A 236 -29.75 -35.72 2.18
#